data_AF-A0A7W1LVD9-F1
#
_entry.id   AF-A0A7W1LVD9-F1
#
_cell.length_a   1.000
_cell.length_b   1.000
_cell.length_c   1.000
_cell.angle_alpha   90.00
_cell.angle_beta   90.00
_cell.angle_gamma   90.00
#
_symmetry.space_group_name_H-M   'P 1'
#
loop_
_entity.id
_entity.type
_entity.pdbx_description
1 polymer ?
#
loop_
_entity_poly.entity_id
_entity_poly.type
_entity_poly.pdbx_seq_one_letter_code
_entity_poly.pdbx_strand_id
1 'polypeptide(L)'
;AYDLYLKGRYYANKRTGEWLKKGIDYFQRAIDLDPNYALAFAGLADAYAFLGSSTGGLPPKETYPKAKAAALKALEIDKALCEAHTSLGFSKLLYDWDLAGARRAFKRAIRLNPAYAPAHDGYSFYLRAAGRYEEAIRESRLVLKLDPLSLFAHVSLGWACYFAHRYSKAIEQGRKALEMDPQFAFAYRNIGLSLVQQGAVEEAISALDHAVGLSGGDPTYKSHLGYAYAMAGRLASAEKIIKELKKMARKKYVSSYYFAIIYLGLDVQDEMFAWLERAFDERSGFMAFLHVEPMFDHLRADPRFVDLVHRVGHSK
;
A
#
# COMPACT_ATOMS: atom_id res chain seq x y z
N ALA A 1 4.56 -13.81 27.08
CA ALA A 1 4.36 -13.61 25.62
C ALA A 1 3.66 -12.28 25.30
N TYR A 2 2.63 -11.89 26.05
CA TYR A 2 1.85 -10.67 25.82
C TYR A 2 2.68 -9.36 25.67
N ASP A 3 3.59 -9.06 26.61
CA ASP A 3 4.40 -7.84 26.54
C ASP A 3 5.31 -7.76 25.29
N LEU A 4 5.84 -8.92 24.87
CA LEU A 4 6.64 -9.01 23.65
C LEU A 4 5.76 -8.73 22.43
N TYR A 5 4.54 -9.28 22.38
CA TYR A 5 3.59 -8.94 21.33
C TYR A 5 3.25 -7.44 21.28
N LEU A 6 3.01 -6.79 22.42
CA LEU A 6 2.75 -5.36 22.45
C LEU A 6 3.94 -4.54 21.92
N LYS A 7 5.17 -4.92 22.29
CA LYS A 7 6.39 -4.31 21.73
C LYS A 7 6.48 -4.54 20.23
N GLY A 8 6.15 -5.75 19.75
CA GLY A 8 6.06 -6.07 18.34
C GLY A 8 5.10 -5.14 17.59
N ARG A 9 3.88 -4.97 18.11
CA ARG A 9 2.86 -4.06 17.56
C ARG A 9 3.34 -2.60 17.54
N TYR A 10 3.95 -2.13 18.62
CA TYR A 10 4.49 -0.78 18.70
C TYR A 10 5.50 -0.49 17.59
N TYR A 11 6.48 -1.38 17.37
CA TYR A 11 7.48 -1.18 16.32
C TYR A 11 6.89 -1.38 14.92
N ALA A 12 6.04 -2.39 14.71
CA ALA A 12 5.43 -2.64 13.41
C ALA A 12 4.51 -1.48 12.95
N ASN A 13 3.85 -0.79 13.88
CA ASN A 13 3.00 0.37 13.58
C ASN A 13 3.77 1.58 13.01
N LYS A 14 5.10 1.62 13.15
CA LYS A 14 5.93 2.66 12.50
C LYS A 14 6.07 2.45 10.98
N ARG A 15 5.78 1.23 10.48
CA ARG A 15 5.70 0.86 9.04
C ARG A 15 6.91 1.20 8.17
N THR A 16 8.12 1.29 8.74
CA THR A 16 9.38 1.36 7.98
C THR A 16 10.14 0.03 8.07
N GLY A 17 10.96 -0.29 7.07
CA GLY A 17 11.67 -1.57 7.00
C GLY A 17 12.51 -1.92 8.25
N GLU A 18 13.16 -0.93 8.88
CA GLU A 18 13.91 -1.14 10.13
C GLU A 18 12.98 -1.53 11.29
N TRP A 19 11.94 -0.73 11.53
CA TRP A 19 11.03 -0.95 12.65
C TRP A 19 10.15 -2.20 12.45
N LEU A 20 9.80 -2.53 11.21
CA LEU A 20 9.12 -3.78 10.87
C LEU A 20 9.96 -5.01 11.23
N LYS A 21 11.26 -5.01 10.89
CA LYS A 21 12.18 -6.10 11.29
C LYS A 21 12.30 -6.22 12.80
N LYS A 22 12.35 -5.09 13.52
CA LYS A 22 12.34 -5.10 14.99
C LYS A 22 11.03 -5.64 15.54
N GLY A 23 9.89 -5.31 14.93
CA GLY A 23 8.59 -5.88 15.28
C GLY A 23 8.55 -7.40 15.11
N ILE A 24 9.10 -7.91 14.01
CA ILE A 24 9.21 -9.34 13.72
C ILE A 24 10.01 -10.08 14.80
N ASP A 25 11.15 -9.54 15.24
CA ASP A 25 11.93 -10.13 16.35
C ASP A 25 11.06 -10.32 17.62
N TYR A 26 10.32 -9.28 18.00
CA TYR A 26 9.46 -9.34 19.18
C TYR A 26 8.30 -10.33 19.01
N PHE A 27 7.68 -10.41 17.82
CA PHE A 27 6.64 -11.41 17.55
C PHE A 27 7.21 -12.83 17.61
N GLN A 28 8.38 -13.06 17.02
CA GLN A 28 9.03 -14.37 17.07
C GLN A 28 9.34 -14.79 18.51
N ARG A 29 9.91 -13.89 19.32
CA ARG A 29 10.17 -14.17 20.74
C ARG A 29 8.89 -14.38 21.54
N ALA A 30 7.78 -13.73 21.17
CA ALA A 30 6.48 -13.99 21.78
C ALA A 30 5.98 -15.41 21.46
N ILE A 31 6.18 -15.86 20.22
CA ILE A 31 5.86 -17.22 19.74
C ILE A 31 6.76 -18.27 20.39
N ASP A 32 8.06 -17.99 20.53
CA ASP A 32 9.00 -18.92 21.17
C ASP A 32 8.65 -19.16 22.64
N LEU A 33 8.11 -18.13 23.31
CA LEU A 33 7.64 -18.23 24.70
C LEU A 33 6.25 -18.86 24.83
N ASP A 34 5.38 -18.68 23.83
CA ASP A 34 4.05 -19.29 23.76
C ASP A 34 3.72 -19.65 22.30
N PRO A 35 3.98 -20.91 21.88
CA PRO A 35 3.72 -21.38 20.52
C PRO A 35 2.24 -21.39 20.12
N ASN A 36 1.32 -21.21 21.08
CA ASN A 36 -0.12 -21.12 20.83
C ASN A 36 -0.61 -19.66 20.88
N TYR A 37 0.29 -18.66 20.84
CA TYR A 37 -0.12 -17.27 20.89
C TYR A 37 -0.57 -16.73 19.52
N ALA A 38 -1.82 -17.00 19.15
CA ALA A 38 -2.37 -16.69 17.82
C ALA A 38 -2.20 -15.22 17.39
N LEU A 39 -2.34 -14.27 18.33
CA LEU A 39 -2.14 -12.84 18.06
C LEU A 39 -0.71 -12.50 17.65
N ALA A 40 0.30 -13.19 18.19
CA ALA A 40 1.69 -12.97 17.78
C ALA A 40 1.93 -13.44 16.35
N PHE A 41 1.33 -14.56 15.93
CA PHE A 41 1.35 -15.00 14.54
C PHE A 41 0.62 -14.02 13.61
N ALA A 42 -0.52 -13.44 14.02
CA ALA A 42 -1.21 -12.42 13.23
C ALA A 42 -0.36 -11.13 13.10
N GLY A 43 0.27 -10.68 14.19
CA GLY A 43 1.20 -9.55 14.15
C GLY A 43 2.43 -9.80 13.27
N LEU A 44 2.97 -11.03 13.30
CA LEU A 44 4.04 -11.47 12.42
C LEU A 44 3.60 -11.44 10.94
N ALA A 45 2.37 -11.86 10.66
CA ALA A 45 1.79 -11.81 9.32
C ALA A 45 1.70 -10.38 8.79
N ASP A 46 1.17 -9.46 9.59
CA ASP A 46 1.08 -8.04 9.24
C ASP A 46 2.47 -7.43 8.96
N ALA A 47 3.46 -7.72 9.83
CA ALA A 47 4.79 -7.17 9.68
C ALA A 47 5.49 -7.67 8.39
N TYR A 48 5.34 -8.95 8.05
CA TYR A 48 5.84 -9.46 6.78
C TYR A 48 5.11 -8.86 5.58
N ALA A 49 3.78 -8.72 5.63
CA ALA A 49 3.01 -8.09 4.55
C ALA A 49 3.47 -6.64 4.34
N PHE A 50 3.68 -5.88 5.41
CA PHE A 50 4.21 -4.52 5.31
C PHE A 50 5.64 -4.49 4.75
N LEU A 51 6.49 -5.47 5.06
CA LEU A 51 7.84 -5.58 4.49
C LEU A 51 7.83 -5.80 2.97
N GLY A 52 6.85 -6.55 2.46
CA GLY A 52 6.61 -6.73 1.03
C GLY A 52 5.81 -5.62 0.37
N SER A 53 5.27 -4.69 1.16
CA SER A 53 4.49 -3.56 0.67
C SER A 53 5.39 -2.38 0.29
N SER A 54 4.76 -1.28 -0.14
CA SER A 54 5.46 -0.12 -0.67
C SER A 54 6.48 0.50 0.29
N THR A 55 6.29 0.39 1.61
CA THR A 55 7.18 1.00 2.61
C THR A 55 8.15 0.02 3.29
N GLY A 56 8.09 -1.25 2.89
CA GLY A 56 8.82 -2.33 3.56
C GLY A 56 10.20 -2.61 3.00
N GLY A 57 10.38 -2.43 1.70
CA GLY A 57 11.67 -2.50 1.02
C GLY A 57 12.24 -3.91 0.86
N LEU A 58 11.43 -4.97 0.97
CA LEU A 58 11.81 -6.34 0.63
C LEU A 58 10.97 -6.89 -0.53
N PRO A 59 11.49 -7.86 -1.31
CA PRO A 59 10.75 -8.45 -2.42
C PRO A 59 9.44 -9.11 -1.96
N PRO A 60 8.32 -8.90 -2.66
CA PRO A 60 7.03 -9.53 -2.35
C PRO A 60 7.13 -11.07 -2.26
N LYS A 61 7.90 -11.69 -3.16
CA LYS A 61 8.14 -13.15 -3.20
C LYS A 61 8.81 -13.71 -1.95
N GLU A 62 9.55 -12.90 -1.19
CA GLU A 62 10.21 -13.34 0.05
C GLU A 62 9.38 -13.11 1.30
N THR A 63 8.37 -12.23 1.22
CA THR A 63 7.66 -11.66 2.35
C THR A 63 6.23 -12.16 2.45
N TYR A 64 5.44 -12.08 1.38
CA TYR A 64 4.04 -12.51 1.39
C TYR A 64 3.83 -14.00 1.64
N PRO A 65 4.69 -14.93 1.16
CA PRO A 65 4.60 -16.33 1.57
C PRO A 65 4.73 -16.51 3.09
N LYS A 66 5.63 -15.77 3.74
CA LYS A 66 5.79 -15.77 5.21
C LYS A 66 4.59 -15.14 5.90
N ALA A 67 4.08 -14.03 5.37
CA ALA A 67 2.88 -13.37 5.87
C ALA A 67 1.67 -14.33 5.86
N LYS A 68 1.45 -14.99 4.73
CA LYS A 68 0.37 -15.97 4.55
C LYS A 68 0.53 -17.17 5.47
N ALA A 69 1.75 -17.72 5.59
CA ALA A 69 2.03 -18.83 6.50
C ALA A 69 1.74 -18.47 7.97
N ALA A 70 2.18 -17.29 8.42
CA ALA A 70 1.92 -16.82 9.77
C ALA A 70 0.41 -16.58 10.02
N ALA A 71 -0.31 -15.99 9.07
CA ALA A 71 -1.76 -15.80 9.17
C ALA A 71 -2.51 -17.14 9.24
N LEU A 72 -2.11 -18.13 8.42
CA LEU A 72 -2.69 -19.47 8.47
C LEU A 72 -2.38 -20.17 9.80
N LYS A 73 -1.17 -20.01 10.33
CA LYS A 73 -0.80 -20.58 11.64
C LYS A 73 -1.63 -19.98 12.77
N ALA A 74 -1.86 -18.66 12.74
CA ALA A 74 -2.77 -18.01 13.68
C ALA A 74 -4.20 -18.61 13.60
N LEU A 75 -4.70 -18.89 12.40
CA LEU A 75 -6.03 -19.50 12.19
C LEU A 75 -6.11 -20.98 12.55
N GLU A 76 -4.99 -21.72 12.50
CA GLU A 76 -4.92 -23.09 13.04
C GLU A 76 -5.16 -23.09 14.55
N ILE A 77 -4.60 -22.11 15.25
CA ILE A 77 -4.71 -21.95 16.71
C ILE A 77 -6.09 -21.37 17.07
N ASP A 78 -6.51 -20.29 16.40
CA ASP A 78 -7.79 -19.63 16.60
C ASP A 78 -8.44 -19.27 15.26
N LYS A 79 -9.40 -20.11 14.85
CA LYS A 79 -10.18 -19.93 13.61
C LYS A 79 -11.06 -18.68 13.60
N ALA A 80 -11.35 -18.11 14.77
CA ALA A 80 -12.18 -16.93 14.96
C ALA A 80 -11.38 -15.63 15.11
N LEU A 81 -10.04 -15.68 14.99
CA LEU A 81 -9.20 -14.50 15.12
C LEU A 81 -9.35 -13.54 13.93
N CYS A 82 -9.98 -12.39 14.16
CA CYS A 82 -10.28 -11.42 13.10
C CYS A 82 -9.02 -10.79 12.49
N GLU A 83 -7.97 -10.62 13.29
CA GLU A 83 -6.65 -10.13 12.89
C GLU A 83 -6.05 -11.03 11.81
N ALA A 84 -6.03 -12.34 12.03
CA ALA A 84 -5.46 -13.29 11.08
C ALA A 84 -6.26 -13.37 9.78
N HIS A 85 -7.60 -13.29 9.83
CA HIS A 85 -8.41 -13.15 8.61
C HIS A 85 -8.10 -11.85 7.85
N THR A 86 -7.80 -10.76 8.57
CA THR A 86 -7.41 -9.48 7.96
C THR A 86 -6.05 -9.60 7.25
N SER A 87 -5.03 -10.15 7.92
CA SER A 87 -3.69 -10.37 7.34
C SER A 87 -3.73 -11.31 6.13
N LEU A 88 -4.55 -12.36 6.19
CA LEU A 88 -4.77 -13.28 5.07
C LEU A 88 -5.44 -12.55 3.89
N GLY A 89 -6.39 -11.65 4.16
CA GLY A 89 -7.02 -10.81 3.15
C GLY A 89 -6.03 -9.96 2.37
N PHE A 90 -5.07 -9.33 3.05
CA PHE A 90 -4.00 -8.56 2.40
C PHE A 90 -3.08 -9.44 1.55
N SER A 91 -2.68 -10.61 2.04
CA SER A 91 -1.85 -11.53 1.25
C SER A 91 -2.56 -12.00 -0.02
N LYS A 92 -3.86 -12.30 0.08
CA LYS A 92 -4.68 -12.68 -1.06
C LYS A 92 -4.82 -11.56 -2.07
N LEU A 93 -5.01 -10.33 -1.61
CA LEU A 93 -5.19 -9.18 -2.49
C LEU A 93 -3.89 -8.76 -3.17
N LEU A 94 -2.83 -8.54 -2.39
CA LEU A 94 -1.61 -7.87 -2.84
C LEU A 94 -0.61 -8.82 -3.51
N TYR A 95 -0.69 -10.13 -3.25
CA TYR A 95 0.28 -11.10 -3.77
C TYR A 95 -0.36 -12.19 -4.63
N ASP A 96 -1.39 -12.86 -4.10
CA ASP A 96 -2.07 -13.91 -4.86
C ASP A 96 -2.93 -13.32 -6.01
N TRP A 97 -3.31 -12.04 -5.90
CA TRP A 97 -4.34 -11.37 -6.72
C TRP A 97 -5.70 -12.10 -6.72
N ASP A 98 -5.99 -12.81 -5.62
CA ASP A 98 -7.24 -13.53 -5.35
C ASP A 98 -8.27 -12.56 -4.74
N LEU A 99 -8.92 -11.76 -5.60
CA LEU A 99 -9.93 -10.76 -5.17
C LEU A 99 -11.10 -11.41 -4.43
N ALA A 100 -11.55 -12.57 -4.90
CA ALA A 100 -12.67 -13.29 -4.29
C ALA A 100 -12.31 -13.78 -2.89
N GLY A 101 -11.12 -14.35 -2.73
CA GLY A 101 -10.62 -14.79 -1.43
C GLY A 101 -10.31 -13.63 -0.50
N ALA A 102 -9.74 -12.52 -0.99
CA ALA A 102 -9.54 -11.30 -0.22
C ALA A 102 -10.87 -10.77 0.33
N ARG A 103 -11.90 -10.66 -0.53
CA ARG A 103 -13.26 -10.29 -0.11
C ARG A 103 -13.80 -11.20 0.99
N ARG A 104 -13.66 -12.53 0.84
CA ARG A 104 -14.14 -13.49 1.85
C ARG A 104 -13.41 -13.31 3.17
N ALA A 105 -12.09 -13.15 3.14
CA ALA A 105 -11.26 -12.98 4.33
C ALA A 105 -11.60 -11.68 5.08
N PHE A 106 -11.65 -10.54 4.40
CA PHE A 106 -12.01 -9.26 5.04
C PHE A 106 -13.45 -9.26 5.58
N LYS A 107 -14.43 -9.78 4.84
CA LYS A 107 -15.81 -9.89 5.35
C LYS A 107 -15.92 -10.86 6.53
N ARG A 108 -15.07 -11.90 6.59
CA ARG A 108 -15.02 -12.81 7.75
C ARG A 108 -14.44 -12.10 8.97
N ALA A 109 -13.36 -11.33 8.81
CA ALA A 109 -12.78 -10.51 9.87
C ALA A 109 -13.81 -9.52 10.45
N ILE A 110 -14.51 -8.76 9.60
CA ILE A 110 -15.55 -7.81 10.02
C ILE A 110 -16.69 -8.53 10.75
N ARG A 111 -17.11 -9.71 10.29
CA ARG A 111 -18.18 -10.48 10.97
C ARG A 111 -17.75 -10.96 12.36
N LEU A 112 -16.48 -11.33 12.52
CA LEU A 112 -15.91 -11.79 13.79
C LEU A 112 -15.75 -10.65 14.78
N ASN A 113 -15.33 -9.48 14.31
CA ASN A 113 -15.23 -8.27 15.12
C ASN A 113 -15.59 -7.02 14.30
N PRO A 114 -16.85 -6.54 14.38
CA PRO A 114 -17.31 -5.35 13.67
C PRO A 114 -16.66 -4.03 14.15
N ALA A 115 -16.00 -4.03 15.30
CA ALA A 115 -15.31 -2.85 15.83
C ALA A 115 -13.81 -2.84 15.46
N TYR A 116 -13.31 -3.86 14.77
CA TYR A 116 -11.89 -3.95 14.40
C TYR A 116 -11.58 -3.05 13.19
N ALA A 117 -11.19 -1.81 13.46
CA ALA A 117 -10.89 -0.80 12.44
C ALA A 117 -9.95 -1.29 11.31
N PRO A 118 -8.87 -2.06 11.57
CA PRO A 118 -8.00 -2.58 10.50
C PRO A 118 -8.69 -3.52 9.51
N ALA A 119 -9.72 -4.27 9.92
CA ALA A 119 -10.50 -5.09 8.99
C ALA A 119 -11.35 -4.23 8.05
N HIS A 120 -11.94 -3.15 8.57
CA HIS A 120 -12.66 -2.17 7.75
C HIS A 120 -11.73 -1.42 6.80
N ASP A 121 -10.53 -1.05 7.26
CA ASP A 121 -9.50 -0.44 6.40
C ASP A 121 -9.05 -1.39 5.29
N GLY A 122 -8.76 -2.66 5.62
CA GLY A 122 -8.45 -3.70 4.64
C GLY A 122 -9.60 -3.94 3.65
N TYR A 123 -10.84 -3.91 4.11
CA TYR A 123 -12.01 -4.05 3.23
C TYR A 123 -12.19 -2.84 2.31
N SER A 124 -11.99 -1.62 2.81
CA SER A 124 -11.94 -0.41 1.98
C SER A 124 -10.82 -0.50 0.93
N PHE A 125 -9.64 -0.96 1.34
CA PHE A 125 -8.50 -1.19 0.46
C PHE A 125 -8.84 -2.17 -0.68
N TYR A 126 -9.49 -3.28 -0.37
CA TYR A 126 -10.05 -4.21 -1.37
C TYR A 126 -11.10 -3.55 -2.27
N LEU A 127 -12.04 -2.78 -1.70
CA LEU A 127 -13.11 -2.15 -2.47
C LEU A 127 -12.56 -1.13 -3.48
N ARG A 128 -11.52 -0.40 -3.13
CA ARG A 128 -10.77 0.46 -4.07
C ARG A 128 -10.17 -0.37 -5.20
N ALA A 129 -9.45 -1.43 -4.84
CA ALA A 129 -8.88 -2.37 -5.80
C ALA A 129 -9.93 -3.14 -6.61
N ALA A 130 -11.23 -3.06 -6.30
CA ALA A 130 -12.31 -3.70 -7.04
C ALA A 130 -13.20 -2.70 -7.79
N GLY A 131 -12.82 -1.42 -7.84
CA GLY A 131 -13.61 -0.36 -8.48
C GLY A 131 -14.90 0.03 -7.74
N ARG A 132 -15.10 -0.43 -6.50
CA ARG A 132 -16.32 -0.20 -5.69
C ARG A 132 -16.14 1.04 -4.82
N TYR A 133 -15.99 2.19 -5.46
CA TYR A 133 -15.51 3.43 -4.84
C TYR A 133 -16.40 3.97 -3.71
N GLU A 134 -17.71 4.04 -3.90
CA GLU A 134 -18.62 4.56 -2.85
C GLU A 134 -18.66 3.66 -1.62
N GLU A 135 -18.50 2.35 -1.80
CA GLU A 135 -18.39 1.41 -0.71
C GLU A 135 -17.07 1.60 0.03
N ALA A 136 -15.96 1.75 -0.69
CA ALA A 136 -14.67 2.05 -0.07
C ALA A 136 -14.70 3.32 0.79
N ILE A 137 -15.32 4.39 0.28
CA ILE A 137 -15.48 5.65 1.03
C ILE A 137 -16.32 5.44 2.29
N ARG A 138 -17.39 4.64 2.24
CA ARG A 138 -18.20 4.33 3.44
C ARG A 138 -17.41 3.56 4.48
N GLU A 139 -16.68 2.53 4.07
CA GLU A 139 -15.83 1.74 4.98
C GLU A 139 -14.72 2.60 5.59
N SER A 140 -14.03 3.43 4.79
CA SER A 140 -13.00 4.35 5.31
C SER A 140 -13.55 5.40 6.28
N ARG A 141 -14.79 5.88 6.06
CA ARG A 141 -15.47 6.75 7.05
C ARG A 141 -15.78 6.01 8.35
N LEU A 142 -16.05 4.72 8.29
CA LEU A 142 -16.24 3.91 9.50
C LEU A 142 -14.92 3.71 10.24
N VAL A 143 -13.80 3.51 9.53
CA VAL A 143 -12.46 3.48 10.15
C VAL A 143 -12.21 4.75 10.97
N LEU A 144 -12.52 5.93 10.42
CA LEU A 144 -12.41 7.21 11.15
C LEU A 144 -13.33 7.30 12.38
N LYS A 145 -14.50 6.67 12.35
CA LYS A 145 -15.41 6.62 13.52
C LYS A 145 -14.89 5.68 14.60
N LEU A 146 -14.29 4.56 14.20
CA LEU A 146 -13.75 3.56 15.11
C LEU A 146 -12.41 4.00 15.72
N ASP A 147 -11.62 4.78 14.98
CA ASP A 147 -10.30 5.28 15.40
C ASP A 147 -10.10 6.74 14.95
N PRO A 148 -10.72 7.70 15.65
CA PRO A 148 -10.75 9.11 15.25
C PRO A 148 -9.39 9.82 15.39
N LEU A 149 -8.44 9.24 16.11
CA LEU A 149 -7.10 9.79 16.30
C LEU A 149 -6.05 9.17 15.37
N SER A 150 -6.48 8.31 14.44
CA SER A 150 -5.58 7.68 13.49
C SER A 150 -5.32 8.54 12.27
N LEU A 151 -4.06 8.98 12.13
CA LEU A 151 -3.55 9.62 10.91
C LEU A 151 -3.78 8.74 9.68
N PHE A 152 -3.63 7.42 9.83
CA PHE A 152 -3.87 6.46 8.76
C PHE A 152 -5.34 6.39 8.35
N ALA A 153 -6.30 6.59 9.28
CA ALA A 153 -7.72 6.60 8.94
C ALA A 153 -8.06 7.76 7.99
N HIS A 154 -7.49 8.95 8.22
CA HIS A 154 -7.63 10.08 7.30
C HIS A 154 -7.01 9.78 5.94
N VAL A 155 -5.78 9.29 5.91
CA VAL A 155 -5.10 8.94 4.64
C VAL A 155 -5.84 7.84 3.88
N SER A 156 -6.40 6.83 4.56
CA SER A 156 -7.20 5.78 3.92
C SER A 156 -8.47 6.32 3.27
N LEU A 157 -9.17 7.25 3.93
CA LEU A 157 -10.30 7.96 3.30
C LEU A 157 -9.82 8.84 2.15
N GLY A 158 -8.66 9.48 2.29
CA GLY A 158 -8.01 10.25 1.22
C GLY A 158 -7.75 9.40 -0.02
N TRP A 159 -7.21 8.18 0.14
CA TRP A 159 -7.04 7.23 -0.96
C TRP A 159 -8.37 6.78 -1.55
N ALA A 160 -9.39 6.50 -0.73
CA ALA A 160 -10.72 6.16 -1.25
C ALA A 160 -11.32 7.28 -2.11
N CYS A 161 -11.14 8.54 -1.72
CA CYS A 161 -11.51 9.69 -2.54
C CYS A 161 -10.66 9.81 -3.80
N TYR A 162 -9.35 9.57 -3.73
CA TYR A 162 -8.43 9.60 -4.88
C TYR A 162 -8.84 8.60 -5.98
N PHE A 163 -9.05 7.33 -5.62
CA PHE A 163 -9.49 6.30 -6.58
C PHE A 163 -10.91 6.55 -7.12
N ALA A 164 -11.71 7.37 -6.42
CA ALA A 164 -13.04 7.81 -6.86
C ALA A 164 -13.00 9.11 -7.68
N HIS A 165 -11.82 9.59 -8.08
CA HIS A 165 -11.60 10.86 -8.78
C HIS A 165 -12.10 12.10 -8.02
N ARG A 166 -12.25 11.99 -6.68
CA ARG A 166 -12.68 13.06 -5.78
C ARG A 166 -11.47 13.76 -5.16
N TYR A 167 -10.61 14.31 -6.00
CA TYR A 167 -9.29 14.80 -5.59
C TYR A 167 -9.34 15.93 -4.55
N SER A 168 -10.28 16.87 -4.64
CA SER A 168 -10.43 17.92 -3.61
C SER A 168 -10.73 17.33 -2.23
N LYS A 169 -11.54 16.28 -2.15
CA LYS A 169 -11.84 15.58 -0.90
C LYS A 169 -10.65 14.74 -0.42
N ALA A 170 -9.87 14.18 -1.33
CA ALA A 170 -8.63 13.49 -0.97
C ALA A 170 -7.64 14.46 -0.31
N ILE A 171 -7.42 15.63 -0.92
CA ILE A 171 -6.56 16.69 -0.38
C ILE A 171 -7.06 17.17 1.00
N GLU A 172 -8.37 17.36 1.17
CA GLU A 172 -8.95 17.73 2.47
C GLU A 172 -8.60 16.72 3.56
N GLN A 173 -8.70 15.42 3.29
CA GLN A 173 -8.34 14.39 4.26
C GLN A 173 -6.84 14.35 4.55
N GLY A 174 -6.00 14.54 3.53
CA GLY A 174 -4.56 14.70 3.72
C GLY A 174 -4.24 15.89 4.63
N ARG A 175 -4.90 17.05 4.43
CA ARG A 175 -4.71 18.24 5.28
C ARG A 175 -5.12 17.99 6.73
N LYS A 176 -6.24 17.30 6.97
CA LYS A 176 -6.67 16.90 8.32
C LYS A 176 -5.63 16.01 9.02
N ALA A 177 -5.01 15.08 8.30
CA ALA A 177 -3.91 14.30 8.87
C ALA A 177 -2.69 15.18 9.21
N LEU A 178 -2.38 16.19 8.39
CA LEU A 178 -1.27 17.12 8.64
C LEU A 178 -1.56 18.14 9.76
N GLU A 179 -2.82 18.49 10.02
CA GLU A 179 -3.21 19.28 11.18
C GLU A 179 -2.91 18.52 12.49
N MET A 180 -3.01 17.20 12.47
CA MET A 180 -2.70 16.33 13.62
C MET A 180 -1.20 16.05 13.74
N ASP A 181 -0.53 15.78 12.62
CA ASP A 181 0.92 15.56 12.54
C ASP A 181 1.51 16.14 11.24
N PRO A 182 2.15 17.32 11.31
CA PRO A 182 2.79 17.96 10.17
C PRO A 182 3.96 17.18 9.57
N GLN A 183 4.46 16.12 10.23
CA GLN A 183 5.55 15.28 9.74
C GLN A 183 5.06 13.99 9.08
N PHE A 184 3.76 13.85 8.84
CA PHE A 184 3.18 12.63 8.31
C PHE A 184 3.34 12.51 6.78
N ALA A 185 4.45 11.89 6.35
CA ALA A 185 4.81 11.73 4.92
C ALA A 185 3.70 11.13 4.04
N PHE A 186 2.90 10.21 4.56
CA PHE A 186 1.80 9.58 3.82
C PHE A 186 0.72 10.58 3.37
N ALA A 187 0.44 11.60 4.19
CA ALA A 187 -0.54 12.63 3.86
C ALA A 187 -0.05 13.53 2.73
N TYR A 188 1.22 13.97 2.78
CA TYR A 188 1.85 14.70 1.68
C TYR A 188 1.83 13.91 0.37
N ARG A 189 2.09 12.60 0.40
CA ARG A 189 1.97 11.75 -0.79
C ARG A 189 0.55 11.71 -1.35
N ASN A 190 -0.46 11.57 -0.50
CA ASN A 190 -1.86 11.55 -0.95
C ASN A 190 -2.29 12.89 -1.55
N ILE A 191 -1.91 14.00 -0.91
CA ILE A 191 -2.14 15.36 -1.42
C ILE A 191 -1.45 15.53 -2.78
N GLY A 192 -0.17 15.19 -2.86
CA GLY A 192 0.64 15.35 -4.07
C GLY A 192 0.05 14.62 -5.27
N LEU A 193 -0.30 13.33 -5.14
CA LEU A 193 -0.91 12.60 -6.26
C LEU A 193 -2.28 13.14 -6.64
N SER A 194 -3.09 13.56 -5.66
CA SER A 194 -4.38 14.19 -5.93
C SER A 194 -4.22 15.51 -6.69
N LEU A 195 -3.19 16.31 -6.37
CA LEU A 195 -2.86 17.55 -7.07
C LEU A 195 -2.37 17.30 -8.50
N VAL A 196 -1.54 16.27 -8.74
CA VAL A 196 -1.15 15.89 -10.10
C VAL A 196 -2.39 15.61 -10.95
N GLN A 197 -3.34 14.83 -10.42
CA GLN A 197 -4.57 14.49 -11.13
C GLN A 197 -5.52 15.68 -11.34
N GLN A 198 -5.38 16.76 -10.56
CA GLN A 198 -6.08 18.03 -10.79
C GLN A 198 -5.37 18.97 -11.78
N GLY A 199 -4.18 18.60 -12.26
CA GLY A 199 -3.34 19.47 -13.09
C GLY A 199 -2.56 20.53 -12.31
N ALA A 200 -2.64 20.56 -10.97
CA ALA A 200 -1.87 21.45 -10.10
C ALA A 200 -0.47 20.87 -9.83
N VAL A 201 0.31 20.68 -10.90
CA VAL A 201 1.52 19.85 -10.87
C VAL A 201 2.66 20.50 -10.07
N GLU A 202 2.73 21.83 -10.01
CA GLU A 202 3.78 22.53 -9.24
C GLU A 202 3.59 22.37 -7.73
N GLU A 203 2.36 22.54 -7.25
CA GLU A 203 1.99 22.27 -5.86
C GLU A 203 2.15 20.79 -5.52
N ALA A 204 1.87 19.90 -6.49
CA ALA A 204 2.09 18.48 -6.33
C ALA A 204 3.57 18.14 -6.12
N ILE A 205 4.47 18.76 -6.90
CA ILE A 205 5.93 18.59 -6.76
C ILE A 205 6.37 19.03 -5.36
N SER A 206 5.91 20.19 -4.88
CA SER A 206 6.23 20.67 -3.52
C SER A 206 5.78 19.67 -2.44
N ALA A 207 4.53 19.20 -2.51
CA ALA A 207 4.01 18.22 -1.55
C ALA A 207 4.80 16.90 -1.60
N LEU A 208 5.11 16.40 -2.79
CA LEU A 208 5.85 15.15 -2.96
C LEU A 208 7.32 15.28 -2.54
N ASP A 209 7.96 16.44 -2.74
CA ASP A 209 9.31 16.71 -2.26
C ASP A 209 9.37 16.68 -0.72
N HIS A 210 8.41 17.29 -0.03
CA HIS A 210 8.25 17.16 1.42
C HIS A 210 8.08 15.69 1.84
N ALA A 211 7.25 14.92 1.14
CA ALA A 211 7.06 13.50 1.42
C ALA A 211 8.36 12.69 1.23
N VAL A 212 9.17 13.02 0.22
CA VAL A 212 10.49 12.42 -0.01
C VAL A 212 11.45 12.76 1.14
N GLY A 213 11.47 14.02 1.60
CA GLY A 213 12.29 14.44 2.74
C GLY A 213 11.94 13.69 4.04
N LEU A 214 10.65 13.67 4.39
CA LEU A 214 10.14 13.03 5.61
C LEU A 214 10.29 11.50 5.61
N SER A 215 10.28 10.88 4.42
CA SER A 215 10.46 9.42 4.28
C SER A 215 11.93 8.98 4.25
N GLY A 216 12.90 9.91 4.36
CA GLY A 216 14.31 9.60 4.21
C GLY A 216 14.69 9.16 2.79
N GLY A 217 13.94 9.62 1.78
CA GLY A 217 14.16 9.29 0.38
C GLY A 217 13.71 7.88 -0.01
N ASP A 218 12.63 7.37 0.59
CA ASP A 218 12.08 6.07 0.25
C ASP A 218 11.71 5.99 -1.26
N PRO A 219 12.01 4.87 -1.96
CA PRO A 219 11.80 4.74 -3.39
C PRO A 219 10.38 5.03 -3.85
N THR A 220 9.37 4.69 -3.04
CA THR A 220 7.96 4.92 -3.37
C THR A 220 7.69 6.41 -3.48
N TYR A 221 8.16 7.21 -2.52
CA TYR A 221 7.91 8.64 -2.53
C TYR A 221 8.70 9.31 -3.67
N LYS A 222 9.95 8.87 -3.88
CA LYS A 222 10.77 9.33 -5.00
C LYS A 222 10.11 9.07 -6.35
N SER A 223 9.50 7.90 -6.56
CA SER A 223 8.88 7.58 -7.85
C SER A 223 7.67 8.44 -8.17
N HIS A 224 6.84 8.77 -7.17
CA HIS A 224 5.72 9.70 -7.37
C HIS A 224 6.22 11.13 -7.64
N LEU A 225 7.29 11.57 -6.98
CA LEU A 225 7.95 12.85 -7.32
C LEU A 225 8.51 12.82 -8.75
N GLY A 226 9.13 11.72 -9.17
CA GLY A 226 9.61 11.51 -10.54
C GLY A 226 8.48 11.57 -11.57
N TYR A 227 7.35 10.93 -11.27
CA TYR A 227 6.14 11.03 -12.08
C TYR A 227 5.63 12.47 -12.17
N ALA A 228 5.54 13.21 -11.05
CA ALA A 228 5.11 14.61 -11.07
C ALA A 228 6.08 15.51 -11.87
N TYR A 229 7.40 15.28 -11.78
CA TYR A 229 8.36 15.97 -12.64
C TYR A 229 8.13 15.69 -14.11
N ALA A 230 7.85 14.44 -14.47
CA ALA A 230 7.57 14.07 -15.85
C ALA A 230 6.28 14.74 -16.37
N MET A 231 5.21 14.73 -15.57
CA MET A 231 3.95 15.42 -15.88
C MET A 231 4.12 16.94 -16.02
N ALA A 232 5.11 17.54 -15.34
CA ALA A 232 5.47 18.96 -15.48
C ALA A 232 6.39 19.25 -16.68
N GLY A 233 6.73 18.25 -17.50
CA GLY A 233 7.70 18.39 -18.60
C GLY A 233 9.16 18.57 -18.14
N ARG A 234 9.46 18.33 -16.86
CA ARG A 234 10.81 18.45 -16.28
C ARG A 234 11.62 17.17 -16.50
N LEU A 235 11.91 16.87 -17.77
CA LEU A 235 12.52 15.62 -18.21
C LEU A 235 13.82 15.29 -17.46
N ALA A 236 14.72 16.28 -17.33
CA ALA A 236 16.00 16.09 -16.63
C ALA A 236 15.82 15.70 -15.15
N SER A 237 14.81 16.25 -14.47
CA SER A 237 14.50 15.93 -13.07
C SER A 237 13.90 14.52 -12.94
N ALA A 238 13.00 14.13 -13.83
CA ALA A 238 12.45 12.78 -13.87
C ALA A 238 13.54 11.73 -14.15
N GLU A 239 14.43 11.98 -15.12
CA GLU A 239 15.58 11.12 -15.41
C GLU A 239 16.54 11.00 -14.23
N LYS A 240 16.77 12.10 -13.50
CA LYS A 240 17.58 12.09 -12.28
C LYS A 240 16.98 11.12 -11.25
N ILE A 241 15.67 11.15 -11.04
CA ILE A 241 14.99 10.20 -10.15
C ILE A 241 15.15 8.76 -10.64
N ILE A 242 14.99 8.49 -11.94
CA ILE A 242 15.24 7.15 -12.50
C ILE A 242 16.66 6.67 -12.20
N LYS A 243 17.67 7.53 -12.38
CA LYS A 243 19.09 7.22 -12.09
C LYS A 243 19.30 6.94 -10.60
N GLU A 244 18.67 7.71 -9.71
CA GLU A 244 18.72 7.48 -8.27
C GLU A 244 18.08 6.14 -7.88
N LEU A 245 16.89 5.84 -8.40
CA LEU A 245 16.20 4.58 -8.16
C LEU A 245 17.01 3.38 -8.67
N LYS A 246 17.60 3.48 -9.88
CA LYS A 246 18.52 2.45 -10.41
C LYS A 246 19.74 2.25 -9.50
N LYS A 247 20.32 3.33 -8.95
CA LYS A 247 21.43 3.24 -7.99
C LYS A 247 21.00 2.56 -6.68
N MET A 248 19.79 2.84 -6.19
CA MET A 248 19.23 2.19 -5.00
C MET A 248 18.95 0.70 -5.24
N ALA A 249 18.43 0.35 -6.42
CA ALA A 249 18.11 -1.03 -6.82
C ALA A 249 19.34 -1.96 -6.82
N ARG A 250 20.56 -1.42 -6.97
CA ARG A 250 21.81 -2.18 -6.83
C ARG A 250 22.11 -2.64 -5.40
N LYS A 251 21.44 -2.06 -4.40
CA LYS A 251 21.72 -2.29 -2.97
C LYS A 251 20.54 -2.89 -2.20
N LYS A 252 19.31 -2.61 -2.64
CA LYS A 252 18.07 -3.06 -1.98
C LYS A 252 16.97 -3.24 -3.02
N TYR A 253 15.90 -3.93 -2.62
CA TYR A 253 14.71 -4.04 -3.45
C TYR A 253 14.10 -2.66 -3.73
N VAL A 254 13.80 -2.42 -5.00
CA VAL A 254 13.06 -1.27 -5.51
C VAL A 254 12.07 -1.83 -6.52
N SER A 255 10.78 -1.63 -6.30
CA SER A 255 9.77 -2.24 -7.16
C SER A 255 9.89 -1.74 -8.60
N SER A 256 9.81 -2.67 -9.56
CA SER A 256 9.76 -2.32 -10.98
C SER A 256 8.60 -1.37 -11.33
N TYR A 257 7.50 -1.43 -10.56
CA TYR A 257 6.34 -0.52 -10.70
C TYR A 257 6.74 0.96 -10.54
N TYR A 258 7.75 1.26 -9.72
CA TYR A 258 8.20 2.63 -9.47
C TYR A 258 8.89 3.25 -10.68
N PHE A 259 9.52 2.44 -11.52
CA PHE A 259 10.05 2.91 -12.80
C PHE A 259 8.92 3.10 -13.80
N ALA A 260 7.99 2.15 -13.87
CA ALA A 260 6.85 2.19 -14.80
C ALA A 260 6.06 3.51 -14.67
N ILE A 261 5.74 3.95 -13.46
CA ILE A 261 4.98 5.20 -13.28
C ILE A 261 5.76 6.46 -13.70
N ILE A 262 7.09 6.46 -13.65
CA ILE A 262 7.87 7.61 -14.15
C ILE A 262 7.87 7.60 -15.68
N TYR A 263 8.09 6.43 -16.30
CA TYR A 263 8.03 6.29 -17.75
C TYR A 263 6.63 6.57 -18.31
N LEU A 264 5.57 6.27 -17.54
CA LEU A 264 4.21 6.70 -17.83
C LEU A 264 4.11 8.23 -17.96
N GLY A 265 4.61 8.97 -16.99
CA GLY A 265 4.58 10.43 -17.03
C GLY A 265 5.49 11.04 -18.10
N LEU A 266 6.54 10.31 -18.53
CA LEU A 266 7.42 10.70 -19.64
C LEU A 266 6.85 10.35 -21.02
N ASP A 267 5.70 9.68 -21.07
CA ASP A 267 5.08 9.16 -22.29
C ASP A 267 6.00 8.23 -23.11
N VAL A 268 6.82 7.42 -22.42
CA VAL A 268 7.69 6.40 -23.05
C VAL A 268 7.05 5.02 -22.85
N GLN A 269 6.06 4.72 -23.68
CA GLN A 269 5.17 3.57 -23.47
C GLN A 269 5.89 2.22 -23.43
N ASP A 270 6.84 1.97 -24.32
CA ASP A 270 7.52 0.67 -24.38
C ASP A 270 8.34 0.37 -23.12
N GLU A 271 9.04 1.37 -22.58
CA GLU A 271 9.72 1.26 -21.30
C GLU A 271 8.71 1.08 -20.16
N MET A 272 7.64 1.87 -20.15
CA MET A 272 6.59 1.77 -19.13
C MET A 272 6.01 0.35 -19.06
N PHE A 273 5.64 -0.23 -20.20
CA PHE A 273 5.14 -1.61 -20.27
C PHE A 273 6.20 -2.64 -19.89
N ALA A 274 7.46 -2.48 -20.34
CA ALA A 274 8.54 -3.38 -19.94
C ALA A 274 8.77 -3.39 -18.42
N TRP A 275 8.63 -2.23 -17.76
CA TRP A 275 8.69 -2.13 -16.30
C TRP A 275 7.45 -2.68 -15.61
N LEU A 276 6.25 -2.56 -16.19
CA LEU A 276 5.04 -3.20 -15.67
C LEU A 276 5.12 -4.73 -15.75
N GLU A 277 5.67 -5.29 -16.83
CA GLU A 277 5.91 -6.74 -16.95
C GLU A 277 6.85 -7.25 -15.87
N ARG A 278 7.95 -6.53 -15.61
CA ARG A 278 8.84 -6.86 -14.48
C ARG A 278 8.12 -6.74 -13.13
N ALA A 279 7.26 -5.73 -12.96
CA ALA A 279 6.48 -5.56 -11.74
C ALA A 279 5.45 -6.67 -11.53
N PHE A 280 4.86 -7.18 -12.61
CA PHE A 280 4.02 -8.38 -12.62
C PHE A 280 4.84 -9.59 -12.15
N ASP A 281 6.00 -9.83 -12.78
CA ASP A 281 6.87 -10.95 -12.43
C ASP A 281 7.34 -10.90 -10.98
N GLU A 282 7.63 -9.71 -10.45
CA GLU A 282 8.00 -9.48 -9.05
C GLU A 282 6.86 -9.65 -8.05
N ARG A 283 5.60 -9.76 -8.52
CA ARG A 283 4.39 -9.71 -7.70
C ARG A 283 4.26 -8.39 -6.92
N SER A 284 4.57 -7.27 -7.56
CA SER A 284 4.43 -5.95 -6.92
C SER A 284 3.00 -5.70 -6.48
N GLY A 285 2.81 -5.29 -5.22
CA GLY A 285 1.46 -5.14 -4.64
C GLY A 285 0.61 -4.07 -5.32
N PHE A 286 1.20 -3.06 -5.94
CA PHE A 286 0.46 -2.04 -6.69
C PHE A 286 -0.16 -2.57 -7.97
N MET A 287 0.30 -3.71 -8.49
CA MET A 287 -0.32 -4.35 -9.66
C MET A 287 -1.79 -4.70 -9.41
N ALA A 288 -2.19 -4.94 -8.16
CA ALA A 288 -3.59 -5.19 -7.80
C ALA A 288 -4.52 -3.99 -8.10
N PHE A 289 -3.97 -2.80 -8.31
CA PHE A 289 -4.69 -1.55 -8.56
C PHE A 289 -4.65 -1.08 -10.01
N LEU A 290 -3.99 -1.83 -10.90
CA LEU A 290 -3.69 -1.36 -12.25
C LEU A 290 -4.92 -0.79 -12.99
N HIS A 291 -6.06 -1.49 -12.93
CA HIS A 291 -7.28 -1.07 -13.63
C HIS A 291 -8.05 0.11 -13.01
N VAL A 292 -7.75 0.48 -11.76
CA VAL A 292 -8.45 1.54 -11.00
C VAL A 292 -7.58 2.77 -10.78
N GLU A 293 -6.26 2.65 -10.89
CA GLU A 293 -5.31 3.71 -10.62
C GLU A 293 -5.46 4.86 -11.64
N PRO A 294 -5.89 6.07 -11.21
CA PRO A 294 -6.16 7.20 -12.10
C PRO A 294 -5.01 7.58 -13.04
N MET A 295 -3.75 7.38 -12.63
CA MET A 295 -2.59 7.65 -13.49
C MET A 295 -2.65 6.90 -14.83
N PHE A 296 -3.28 5.72 -14.87
CA PHE A 296 -3.37 4.88 -16.07
C PHE A 296 -4.70 5.02 -16.84
N ASP A 297 -5.55 5.99 -16.52
CA ASP A 297 -6.88 6.11 -17.12
C ASP A 297 -6.87 6.16 -18.66
N HIS A 298 -5.88 6.84 -19.23
CA HIS A 298 -5.70 6.97 -20.67
C HIS A 298 -5.24 5.67 -21.36
N LEU A 299 -4.76 4.68 -20.59
CA LEU A 299 -4.30 3.38 -21.11
C LEU A 299 -5.36 2.28 -21.06
N ARG A 300 -6.55 2.53 -20.50
CA ARG A 300 -7.57 1.50 -20.29
C ARG A 300 -8.08 0.82 -21.58
N ALA A 301 -7.82 1.42 -22.74
CA ALA A 301 -8.13 0.87 -24.05
C ALA A 301 -6.93 0.22 -24.76
N ASP A 302 -5.70 0.39 -24.25
CA ASP A 302 -4.50 -0.24 -24.84
C ASP A 302 -4.56 -1.77 -24.63
N PRO A 303 -4.44 -2.59 -25.69
CA PRO A 303 -4.51 -4.04 -25.57
C PRO A 303 -3.45 -4.65 -24.63
N ARG A 304 -2.24 -4.09 -24.57
CA ARG A 304 -1.17 -4.54 -23.64
C ARG A 304 -1.55 -4.29 -22.20
N PHE A 305 -2.20 -3.14 -21.94
CA PHE A 305 -2.70 -2.80 -20.61
C PHE A 305 -3.86 -3.70 -20.19
N VAL A 306 -4.79 -3.96 -21.11
CA VAL A 306 -5.91 -4.88 -20.88
C VAL A 306 -5.39 -6.28 -20.55
N ASP A 307 -4.42 -6.82 -21.32
CA ASP A 307 -3.79 -8.11 -21.02
C ASP A 307 -3.17 -8.15 -19.60
N LEU A 308 -2.38 -7.13 -19.24
CA LEU A 308 -1.78 -7.04 -17.91
C LEU A 308 -2.83 -7.02 -16.80
N VAL A 309 -3.90 -6.24 -16.97
CA VAL A 309 -5.04 -6.17 -16.04
C VAL A 309 -5.71 -7.55 -15.87
N HIS A 310 -5.92 -8.29 -16.96
CA HIS A 310 -6.47 -9.65 -16.90
C HIS A 310 -5.56 -10.60 -16.12
N ARG A 311 -4.24 -10.55 -16.36
CA ARG A 311 -3.25 -11.41 -15.70
C ARG A 311 -3.13 -11.17 -14.20
N VAL A 312 -3.47 -9.97 -13.72
CA VAL A 312 -3.51 -9.62 -12.28
C VAL A 312 -4.89 -9.84 -11.65
N GLY A 313 -5.74 -10.69 -12.24
CA GLY A 313 -6.97 -11.18 -11.63
C GLY A 313 -8.20 -10.30 -11.83
N HIS A 314 -8.12 -9.28 -12.68
CA HIS A 314 -9.24 -8.41 -13.05
C HIS A 314 -9.73 -8.77 -14.45
N SER A 315 -10.65 -9.74 -14.56
CA SER A 315 -11.35 -10.00 -15.82
C SER A 315 -12.63 -9.18 -15.91
N LYS A 316 -12.85 -8.54 -17.06
CA LYS A 316 -14.19 -8.11 -17.47
C LYS A 316 -15.14 -9.30 -17.54
#